data_AF-A0A5C7F4N6-F1
#
_entry.id   AF-A0A5C7F4N6-F1
#
_cell.length_a   1.000
_cell.length_b   1.000
_cell.length_c   1.000
_cell.angle_alpha   90.00
_cell.angle_beta   90.00
_cell.angle_gamma   90.00
#
_symmetry.space_group_name_H-M   'P 1'
#
loop_
_entity.id
_entity.type
_entity.pdbx_description
1 polymer ?
#
loop_
_entity_poly.entity_id
_entity_poly.type
_entity_poly.pdbx_seq_one_letter_code
_entity_poly.pdbx_strand_id
1 'polypeptide(L)'
;MRVCVILLFFLLAGCGGGNEEYKISGKSIGAEETENLFTVFIEDNLGGNELTSVRNSTFDAEAYEVEAYNVLVSEDTVIKVKETGEETAFRESGLGINVGQSVEVQVEGDFTPEKQGDRDGYIMRDRSFLPVYEAEEVLVAELEFENLHHYVVNNLLSSFGEGNLVLIVSEEGSEAWNDFRAQREHYHQELSAYGSGRKWIGVQEFPASSYESFNPPQEYDTYPVYLIYSGLGLVEMETEWDGVVEYFRENS
;
A
#
# COMPACT_ATOMS: atom_id res chain seq x y z
N MET A 1 -11.50 -0.34 73.26
CA MET A 1 -11.54 0.33 71.95
C MET A 1 -11.86 -0.73 70.92
N ARG A 2 -13.09 -0.78 70.42
CA ARG A 2 -13.56 -1.77 69.43
C ARG A 2 -13.37 -1.16 68.05
N VAL A 3 -12.55 -1.80 67.22
CA VAL A 3 -12.32 -1.39 65.83
C VAL A 3 -13.50 -1.90 65.00
N CYS A 4 -14.30 -0.97 64.46
CA CYS A 4 -15.31 -1.26 63.45
C CYS A 4 -14.60 -1.64 62.15
N VAL A 5 -14.68 -2.92 61.77
CA VAL A 5 -14.41 -3.35 60.40
C VAL A 5 -15.62 -2.98 59.56
N ILE A 6 -15.53 -1.87 58.84
CA ILE A 6 -16.50 -1.49 57.81
C ILE A 6 -16.20 -2.39 56.61
N LEU A 7 -17.05 -3.41 56.42
CA LEU A 7 -17.10 -4.21 55.21
C LEU A 7 -17.55 -3.30 54.07
N LEU A 8 -16.60 -2.86 53.24
CA LEU A 8 -16.88 -2.10 52.03
C LEU A 8 -17.44 -3.08 50.99
N PHE A 9 -18.75 -3.01 50.74
CA PHE A 9 -19.38 -3.61 49.57
C PHE A 9 -18.82 -2.93 48.32
N PHE A 10 -17.91 -3.58 47.60
CA PHE A 10 -17.63 -3.24 46.21
C PHE A 10 -18.86 -3.62 45.40
N LEU A 11 -19.76 -2.65 45.21
CA LEU A 11 -20.75 -2.67 44.14
C LEU A 11 -19.98 -2.67 42.83
N LEU A 12 -19.86 -3.84 42.21
CA LEU A 12 -19.55 -4.01 40.80
C LEU A 12 -20.64 -3.26 40.02
N ALA A 13 -20.37 -1.99 39.71
CA ALA A 13 -21.06 -1.29 38.65
C ALA A 13 -20.71 -2.03 37.35
N GLY A 14 -21.62 -2.89 36.90
CA GLY A 14 -21.69 -3.29 35.51
C GLY A 14 -21.91 -2.02 34.69
N CYS A 15 -20.80 -1.44 34.22
CA CYS A 15 -20.83 -0.42 33.19
C CYS A 15 -21.27 -1.12 31.91
N GLY A 16 -22.36 -0.61 31.34
CA GLY A 16 -23.13 -1.28 30.31
C GLY A 16 -22.30 -1.66 29.08
N GLY A 17 -22.73 -2.76 28.46
CA GLY A 17 -22.43 -3.02 27.07
C GLY A 17 -22.88 -1.81 26.25
N GLY A 18 -21.92 -0.95 25.93
CA GLY A 18 -21.90 -0.37 24.61
C GLY A 18 -21.71 -1.54 23.65
N ASN A 19 -22.45 -1.55 22.55
CA ASN A 19 -21.95 -2.19 21.34
C ASN A 19 -20.53 -1.65 21.15
N GLU A 20 -19.51 -2.42 21.51
CA GLU A 20 -18.19 -2.19 20.98
C GLU A 20 -18.34 -2.51 19.50
N GLU A 21 -18.43 -1.47 18.67
CA GLU A 21 -18.33 -1.63 17.22
C GLU A 21 -17.00 -2.35 16.96
N TYR A 22 -17.08 -3.60 16.52
CA TYR A 22 -15.94 -4.46 16.25
C TYR A 22 -15.20 -3.91 15.02
N LYS A 23 -14.26 -3.00 15.30
CA LYS A 23 -13.64 -2.15 14.28
C LYS A 23 -12.14 -2.33 14.25
N ILE A 24 -11.63 -2.68 13.08
CA ILE A 24 -10.21 -2.69 12.75
C ILE A 24 -9.89 -1.35 12.07
N SER A 25 -8.77 -0.70 12.41
CA SER A 25 -8.36 0.57 11.78
C SER A 25 -6.87 0.56 11.53
N GLY A 26 -6.47 0.73 10.27
CA GLY A 26 -5.07 0.58 9.87
C GLY A 26 -4.80 0.95 8.42
N LYS A 27 -3.80 0.30 7.82
CA LYS A 27 -3.36 0.50 6.45
C LYS A 27 -3.58 -0.77 5.62
N SER A 28 -4.26 -0.65 4.48
CA SER A 28 -4.33 -1.73 3.50
C SER A 28 -2.95 -1.96 2.88
N ILE A 29 -2.51 -3.21 2.90
CA ILE A 29 -1.31 -3.67 2.17
C ILE A 29 -1.68 -4.52 0.96
N GLY A 30 -2.88 -4.36 0.42
CA GLY A 30 -3.33 -5.03 -0.78
C GLY A 30 -3.77 -6.48 -0.58
N ALA A 31 -4.09 -7.14 -1.69
CA ALA A 31 -4.49 -8.55 -1.73
C ALA A 31 -3.31 -9.47 -2.12
N GLU A 32 -3.22 -10.64 -1.49
CA GLU A 32 -2.23 -11.68 -1.81
C GLU A 32 -2.91 -12.75 -2.69
N GLU A 33 -2.93 -12.50 -4.01
CA GLU A 33 -3.38 -13.41 -5.08
C GLU A 33 -4.88 -13.79 -5.15
N THR A 34 -5.61 -13.70 -4.03
CA THR A 34 -7.02 -14.06 -3.94
C THR A 34 -7.90 -12.83 -4.14
N GLU A 35 -8.82 -12.89 -5.10
CA GLU A 35 -9.84 -11.86 -5.25
C GLU A 35 -10.67 -11.78 -3.95
N ASN A 36 -10.84 -10.56 -3.41
CA ASN A 36 -11.63 -10.24 -2.23
C ASN A 36 -11.00 -10.56 -0.85
N LEU A 37 -9.72 -10.89 -0.78
CA LEU A 37 -9.00 -10.98 0.50
C LEU A 37 -7.89 -9.92 0.52
N PHE A 38 -7.99 -8.93 1.39
CA PHE A 38 -6.93 -7.94 1.59
C PHE A 38 -6.43 -7.97 3.02
N THR A 39 -5.28 -7.35 3.28
CA THR A 39 -4.69 -7.34 4.61
C THR A 39 -4.66 -5.93 5.17
N VAL A 40 -5.10 -5.78 6.42
CA VAL A 40 -5.01 -4.55 7.20
C VAL A 40 -3.85 -4.65 8.17
N PHE A 41 -2.84 -3.82 7.97
CA PHE A 41 -1.71 -3.62 8.88
C PHE A 41 -2.06 -2.57 9.94
N ILE A 42 -1.83 -2.87 11.22
CA ILE A 42 -2.06 -1.94 12.33
C ILE A 42 -0.73 -1.39 12.83
N GLU A 43 0.14 -2.29 13.31
CA GLU A 43 1.48 -1.93 13.75
C GLU A 43 2.44 -3.13 13.74
N ASP A 44 3.74 -2.86 13.69
CA ASP A 44 4.78 -3.84 14.01
C ASP A 44 5.89 -3.24 14.87
N ASN A 45 6.81 -4.09 15.33
CA ASN A 45 7.93 -3.67 16.15
C ASN A 45 9.14 -3.11 15.37
N LEU A 46 9.04 -2.95 14.05
CA LEU A 46 10.10 -2.39 13.19
C LEU A 46 9.81 -0.93 12.79
N GLY A 47 8.62 -0.69 12.28
CA GLY A 47 8.12 0.58 11.77
C GLY A 47 7.02 1.21 12.62
N GLY A 48 6.52 0.53 13.65
CA GLY A 48 5.35 0.99 14.39
C GLY A 48 4.12 0.91 13.50
N ASN A 49 3.39 2.00 13.34
CA ASN A 49 2.22 2.10 12.47
C ASN A 49 2.54 2.40 10.99
N GLU A 50 3.82 2.49 10.64
CA GLU A 50 4.28 2.72 9.27
C GLU A 50 4.93 1.47 8.68
N LEU A 51 4.64 1.20 7.41
CA LEU A 51 5.24 0.07 6.70
C LEU A 51 6.67 0.41 6.30
N THR A 52 7.61 -0.39 6.79
CA THR A 52 9.01 -0.23 6.44
C THR A 52 9.43 -1.19 5.34
N SER A 53 10.30 -0.75 4.43
CA SER A 53 10.92 -1.67 3.48
C SER A 53 12.07 -2.40 4.16
N VAL A 54 11.92 -3.70 4.40
CA VAL A 54 12.94 -4.52 5.09
C VAL A 54 13.64 -5.44 4.10
N ARG A 55 14.97 -5.32 4.00
CA ARG A 55 15.81 -6.29 3.26
C ARG A 55 15.89 -7.61 4.04
N ASN A 56 15.72 -8.76 3.38
CA ASN A 56 15.72 -10.07 4.05
C ASN A 56 16.98 -10.29 4.92
N SER A 57 18.13 -9.78 4.48
CA SER A 57 19.41 -9.98 5.16
C SER A 57 19.50 -9.33 6.54
N THR A 58 18.59 -8.40 6.86
CA THR A 58 18.57 -7.68 8.15
C THR A 58 17.30 -7.97 8.95
N PHE A 59 16.41 -8.81 8.44
CA PHE A 59 15.16 -9.17 9.10
C PHE A 59 15.40 -10.28 10.11
N ASP A 60 15.08 -10.02 11.37
CA ASP A 60 15.08 -11.02 12.44
C ASP A 60 13.65 -11.56 12.61
N ALA A 61 13.40 -12.69 11.97
CA ALA A 61 12.08 -13.34 11.95
C ALA A 61 11.62 -13.78 13.35
N GLU A 62 12.56 -14.25 14.19
CA GLU A 62 12.25 -14.74 15.54
C GLU A 62 11.82 -13.60 16.47
N ALA A 63 12.33 -12.39 16.23
CA ALA A 63 12.00 -11.20 17.02
C ALA A 63 10.84 -10.37 16.44
N TYR A 64 10.33 -10.70 15.25
CA TYR A 64 9.32 -9.88 14.58
C TYR A 64 7.93 -10.08 15.20
N GLU A 65 7.29 -8.97 15.55
CA GLU A 65 5.91 -8.95 16.06
C GLU A 65 5.08 -7.95 15.24
N VAL A 66 3.88 -8.35 14.85
CA VAL A 66 2.98 -7.53 14.03
C VAL A 66 1.53 -7.75 14.43
N GLU A 67 0.77 -6.68 14.50
CA GLU A 67 -0.68 -6.70 14.53
C GLU A 67 -1.19 -6.40 13.11
N ALA A 68 -1.77 -7.41 12.47
CA ALA A 68 -2.38 -7.31 11.16
C ALA A 68 -3.45 -8.39 11.00
N TYR A 69 -4.38 -8.15 10.08
CA TYR A 69 -5.53 -9.03 9.87
C TYR A 69 -5.83 -9.19 8.39
N ASN A 70 -6.14 -10.41 7.99
CA ASN A 70 -6.73 -10.66 6.68
C ASN A 70 -8.23 -10.37 6.78
N VAL A 71 -8.74 -9.63 5.81
CA VAL A 71 -10.12 -9.19 5.74
C VAL A 71 -10.74 -9.72 4.46
N LEU A 72 -11.73 -10.61 4.63
CA LEU A 72 -12.52 -11.18 3.57
C LEU A 72 -13.67 -10.23 3.23
N VAL A 73 -13.77 -9.89 1.94
CA VAL A 73 -14.85 -9.11 1.35
C VAL A 73 -15.80 -10.10 0.66
N SER A 74 -17.06 -10.09 1.04
CA SER A 74 -18.11 -10.91 0.43
C SER A 74 -18.96 -10.08 -0.54
N GLU A 75 -19.97 -10.69 -1.15
CA GLU A 75 -20.96 -9.97 -1.97
C GLU A 75 -21.84 -9.02 -1.13
N ASP A 76 -21.94 -9.27 0.18
CA ASP A 76 -22.75 -8.49 1.12
C ASP A 76 -21.94 -7.35 1.79
N THR A 77 -20.61 -7.35 1.66
CA THR A 77 -19.75 -6.30 2.20
C THR A 77 -19.98 -4.97 1.49
N VAL A 78 -20.22 -3.91 2.27
CA VAL A 78 -20.35 -2.55 1.74
C VAL A 78 -19.01 -1.83 1.80
N ILE A 79 -18.50 -1.34 0.67
CA ILE A 79 -17.26 -0.55 0.63
C ILE A 79 -17.60 0.89 0.30
N LYS A 80 -17.14 1.84 1.13
CA LYS A 80 -17.38 3.27 0.95
C LYS A 80 -16.10 4.08 0.98
N VAL A 81 -16.05 5.12 0.18
CA VAL A 81 -15.03 6.17 0.32
C VAL A 81 -15.35 6.98 1.58
N LYS A 82 -14.40 7.07 2.51
CA LYS A 82 -14.59 7.65 3.84
C LYS A 82 -14.96 9.13 3.77
N GLU A 83 -14.37 9.85 2.83
CA GLU A 83 -14.52 11.30 2.66
C GLU A 83 -15.90 11.68 2.09
N THR A 84 -16.43 10.88 1.16
CA THR A 84 -17.67 11.18 0.43
C THR A 84 -18.87 10.35 0.90
N GLY A 85 -18.62 9.18 1.50
CA GLY A 85 -19.63 8.18 1.83
C GLY A 85 -20.16 7.41 0.61
N GLU A 86 -19.60 7.62 -0.59
CA GLU A 86 -20.02 6.94 -1.81
C GLU A 86 -19.57 5.48 -1.81
N GLU A 87 -20.46 4.58 -2.21
CA GLU A 87 -20.15 3.17 -2.37
C GLU A 87 -19.27 2.93 -3.59
N THR A 88 -18.32 2.01 -3.48
CA THR A 88 -17.37 1.65 -4.55
C THR A 88 -17.17 0.15 -4.61
N ALA A 89 -16.76 -0.37 -5.77
CA ALA A 89 -16.42 -1.78 -5.92
C ALA A 89 -15.02 -2.08 -5.36
N PHE A 90 -14.77 -3.31 -4.91
CA PHE A 90 -13.45 -3.74 -4.40
C PHE A 90 -12.29 -3.47 -5.37
N ARG A 91 -12.53 -3.61 -6.68
CA ARG A 91 -11.52 -3.35 -7.71
C ARG A 91 -11.21 -1.86 -7.92
N GLU A 92 -12.16 -1.00 -7.57
CA GLU A 92 -12.06 0.46 -7.74
C GLU A 92 -11.60 1.15 -6.44
N SER A 93 -11.74 0.48 -5.30
CA SER A 93 -11.43 1.04 -3.98
C SER A 93 -9.94 1.17 -3.67
N GLY A 94 -9.05 0.55 -4.46
CA GLY A 94 -7.61 0.47 -4.16
C GLY A 94 -7.24 -0.64 -3.16
N LEU A 95 -8.21 -1.37 -2.59
CA LEU A 95 -7.91 -2.43 -1.60
C LEU A 95 -7.14 -3.62 -2.18
N GLY A 96 -7.23 -3.85 -3.49
CA GLY A 96 -6.48 -4.91 -4.16
C GLY A 96 -4.99 -4.61 -4.33
N ILE A 97 -4.57 -3.36 -4.20
CA ILE A 97 -3.19 -2.93 -4.46
C ILE A 97 -2.44 -2.62 -3.15
N ASN A 98 -1.16 -2.96 -3.12
CA ASN A 98 -0.33 -2.78 -1.93
C ASN A 98 0.22 -1.35 -1.86
N VAL A 99 -0.58 -0.44 -1.30
CA VAL A 99 -0.34 1.01 -1.37
C VAL A 99 -0.42 1.77 -0.05
N GLY A 100 -0.62 1.09 1.09
CA GLY A 100 -0.66 1.73 2.41
C GLY A 100 -1.85 2.69 2.58
N GLN A 101 -2.98 2.41 1.92
CA GLN A 101 -4.21 3.19 2.00
C GLN A 101 -4.82 3.07 3.40
N SER A 102 -5.29 4.18 3.98
CA SER A 102 -5.98 4.11 5.29
C SER A 102 -7.33 3.43 5.15
N VAL A 103 -7.63 2.50 6.05
CA VAL A 103 -8.88 1.73 6.04
C VAL A 103 -9.45 1.58 7.44
N GLU A 104 -10.76 1.53 7.52
CA GLU A 104 -11.52 1.15 8.70
C GLU A 104 -12.47 0.02 8.32
N VAL A 105 -12.42 -1.09 9.05
CA VAL A 105 -13.22 -2.28 8.76
C VAL A 105 -14.10 -2.58 9.94
N GLN A 106 -15.40 -2.64 9.70
CA GLN A 106 -16.34 -3.25 10.62
C GLN A 106 -16.47 -4.73 10.28
N VAL A 107 -16.19 -5.60 11.25
CA VAL A 107 -16.18 -7.06 11.04
C VAL A 107 -17.45 -7.74 11.52
N GLU A 108 -17.76 -8.87 10.90
CA GLU A 108 -18.81 -9.78 11.36
C GLU A 108 -18.36 -10.53 12.62
N GLY A 109 -19.11 -10.37 13.71
CA GLY A 109 -18.91 -11.11 14.96
C GLY A 109 -17.82 -10.52 15.88
N ASP A 110 -17.30 -11.36 16.78
CA ASP A 110 -16.37 -10.91 17.81
C ASP A 110 -14.99 -10.61 17.23
N PHE A 111 -14.45 -9.42 17.53
CA PHE A 111 -13.07 -9.03 17.23
C PHE A 111 -12.23 -9.01 18.51
N THR A 112 -11.03 -9.60 18.44
CA THR A 112 -10.04 -9.51 19.52
C THR A 112 -8.70 -9.04 18.95
N PRO A 113 -8.19 -7.87 19.37
CA PRO A 113 -6.86 -7.43 18.99
C PRO A 113 -5.78 -8.41 19.44
N GLU A 114 -4.91 -8.84 18.53
CA GLU A 114 -3.78 -9.71 18.85
C GLU A 114 -2.53 -9.40 18.03
N LYS A 115 -1.37 -9.41 18.71
CA LYS A 115 -0.06 -9.36 18.08
C LYS A 115 0.38 -10.77 17.73
N GLN A 116 0.85 -10.95 16.51
CA GLN A 116 1.44 -12.18 16.02
C GLN A 116 2.96 -12.07 16.03
N GLY A 117 3.62 -13.06 16.61
CA GLY A 117 5.07 -13.26 16.52
C GLY A 117 5.41 -14.65 16.00
N ASP A 118 6.68 -15.05 16.10
CA ASP A 118 7.18 -16.40 15.72
C ASP A 118 6.76 -16.82 14.30
N ARG A 119 7.04 -15.93 13.33
CA ARG A 119 6.67 -16.11 11.92
C ARG A 119 7.90 -16.13 11.03
N ASP A 120 7.81 -16.88 9.93
CA ASP A 120 8.93 -17.13 9.01
C ASP A 120 9.32 -15.91 8.16
N GLY A 121 8.45 -14.90 8.08
CA GLY A 121 8.60 -13.80 7.12
C GLY A 121 8.06 -12.45 7.60
N TYR A 122 8.53 -11.40 6.91
CA TYR A 122 8.00 -10.05 7.06
C TYR A 122 6.59 -9.95 6.46
N ILE A 123 5.72 -9.11 7.05
CA ILE A 123 4.29 -8.99 6.69
C ILE A 123 4.04 -8.74 5.19
N MET A 124 4.98 -8.10 4.50
CA MET A 124 4.85 -7.82 3.07
C MET A 124 5.13 -9.03 2.17
N ARG A 125 5.60 -10.15 2.72
CA ARG A 125 5.97 -11.38 1.98
C ARG A 125 5.21 -12.63 2.40
N ASP A 126 4.70 -12.65 3.62
CA ASP A 126 3.95 -13.77 4.16
C ASP A 126 2.83 -13.25 5.06
N ARG A 127 1.60 -13.49 4.62
CA ARG A 127 0.36 -13.10 5.30
C ARG A 127 -0.51 -14.30 5.66
N SER A 128 0.00 -15.51 5.42
CA SER A 128 -0.78 -16.75 5.48
C SER A 128 -1.25 -17.13 6.88
N PHE A 129 -0.54 -16.68 7.92
CA PHE A 129 -0.86 -16.97 9.33
C PHE A 129 -1.67 -15.86 10.03
N LEU A 130 -2.05 -14.80 9.32
CA LEU A 130 -2.86 -13.74 9.90
C LEU A 130 -4.30 -14.25 10.15
N PRO A 131 -4.97 -13.77 11.21
CA PRO A 131 -6.35 -14.13 11.47
C PRO A 131 -7.21 -13.55 10.35
N VAL A 132 -8.25 -14.29 9.97
CA VAL A 132 -9.17 -13.88 8.90
C VAL A 132 -10.48 -13.43 9.54
N TYR A 133 -10.91 -12.22 9.20
CA TYR A 133 -12.21 -11.67 9.59
C TYR A 133 -13.04 -11.35 8.34
N GLU A 134 -14.34 -11.56 8.42
CA GLU A 134 -15.28 -11.17 7.36
C GLU A 134 -15.76 -9.74 7.60
N ALA A 135 -15.82 -8.91 6.56
CA ALA A 135 -16.20 -7.51 6.67
C ALA A 135 -17.69 -7.29 6.43
N GLU A 136 -18.34 -6.56 7.32
CA GLU A 136 -19.67 -5.98 7.09
C GLU A 136 -19.55 -4.70 6.25
N GLU A 137 -18.65 -3.80 6.67
CA GLU A 137 -18.41 -2.51 6.02
C GLU A 137 -16.91 -2.20 6.01
N VAL A 138 -16.43 -1.65 4.89
CA VAL A 138 -15.07 -1.12 4.76
C VAL A 138 -15.14 0.35 4.35
N LEU A 139 -14.61 1.23 5.19
CA LEU A 139 -14.37 2.62 4.86
C LEU A 139 -12.93 2.77 4.38
N VAL A 140 -12.75 3.19 3.12
CA VAL A 140 -11.43 3.44 2.53
C VAL A 140 -11.21 4.94 2.40
N ALA A 141 -10.03 5.43 2.79
CA ALA A 141 -9.65 6.79 2.44
C ALA A 141 -9.42 6.90 0.92
N GLU A 142 -9.65 8.07 0.34
CA GLU A 142 -9.17 8.36 -1.02
C GLU A 142 -7.66 8.07 -1.15
N LEU A 143 -7.23 7.58 -2.31
CA LEU A 143 -5.82 7.38 -2.58
C LEU A 143 -5.15 8.74 -2.77
N GLU A 144 -4.08 8.97 -2.04
CA GLU A 144 -3.23 10.15 -2.16
C GLU A 144 -2.04 9.86 -3.07
N PHE A 145 -1.37 10.92 -3.53
CA PHE A 145 -0.22 10.77 -4.42
C PHE A 145 0.94 10.02 -3.75
N GLU A 146 1.06 10.12 -2.43
CA GLU A 146 2.03 9.34 -1.65
C GLU A 146 1.78 7.83 -1.76
N ASN A 147 0.52 7.40 -1.90
CA ASN A 147 0.18 6.00 -2.11
C ASN A 147 0.73 5.48 -3.45
N LEU A 148 0.85 6.34 -4.48
CA LEU A 148 1.53 5.99 -5.73
C LEU A 148 3.01 5.77 -5.50
N HIS A 149 3.69 6.65 -4.75
CA HIS A 149 5.12 6.48 -4.46
C HIS A 149 5.39 5.17 -3.73
N HIS A 150 4.58 4.88 -2.70
CA HIS A 150 4.61 3.60 -2.00
C HIS A 150 4.38 2.41 -2.93
N TYR A 151 3.37 2.49 -3.81
CA TYR A 151 3.09 1.46 -4.80
C TYR A 151 4.30 1.19 -5.69
N VAL A 152 4.87 2.25 -6.28
CA VAL A 152 5.96 2.16 -7.24
C VAL A 152 7.21 1.59 -6.57
N VAL A 153 7.61 2.12 -5.41
CA VAL A 153 8.83 1.69 -4.73
C VAL A 153 8.73 0.23 -4.28
N ASN A 154 7.60 -0.17 -3.70
CA ASN A 154 7.46 -1.51 -3.12
C ASN A 154 7.17 -2.59 -4.15
N ASN A 155 6.40 -2.28 -5.21
CA ASN A 155 5.91 -3.29 -6.15
C ASN A 155 6.63 -3.25 -7.51
N LEU A 156 6.92 -2.07 -8.04
CA LEU A 156 7.48 -1.94 -9.39
C LEU A 156 9.01 -1.87 -9.35
N LEU A 157 9.56 -0.99 -8.51
CA LEU A 157 10.99 -0.72 -8.45
C LEU A 157 11.78 -1.86 -7.80
N SER A 158 11.17 -2.58 -6.83
CA SER A 158 11.82 -3.69 -6.13
C SER A 158 12.36 -4.78 -7.07
N SER A 159 11.76 -4.92 -8.25
CA SER A 159 12.22 -5.81 -9.32
C SER A 159 13.54 -5.39 -10.00
N PHE A 160 13.97 -4.13 -9.84
CA PHE A 160 15.16 -3.55 -10.46
C PHE A 160 16.35 -3.36 -9.50
N GLY A 161 16.24 -3.83 -8.25
CA GLY A 161 17.34 -3.84 -7.28
C GLY A 161 17.78 -2.43 -6.87
N GLU A 162 19.06 -2.09 -7.09
CA GLU A 162 19.63 -0.75 -6.82
C GLU A 162 19.48 0.20 -8.02
N GLY A 163 18.66 -0.20 -9.00
CA GLY A 163 18.39 0.52 -10.22
C GLY A 163 17.42 1.69 -10.07
N ASN A 164 17.02 2.23 -11.22
CA ASN A 164 15.99 3.24 -11.34
C ASN A 164 14.82 2.68 -12.16
N LEU A 165 13.66 3.31 -12.05
CA LEU A 165 12.47 3.00 -12.85
C LEU A 165 11.93 4.29 -13.44
N VAL A 166 11.75 4.33 -14.75
CA VAL A 166 10.97 5.36 -15.44
C VAL A 166 9.55 4.82 -15.61
N LEU A 167 8.59 5.49 -15.00
CA LEU A 167 7.18 5.22 -15.19
C LEU A 167 6.61 6.22 -16.21
N ILE A 168 6.17 5.73 -17.36
CA ILE A 168 5.59 6.53 -18.44
C ILE A 168 4.09 6.54 -18.27
N VAL A 169 3.55 7.67 -17.81
CA VAL A 169 2.11 7.85 -17.64
C VAL A 169 1.53 8.47 -18.90
N SER A 170 0.55 7.80 -19.50
CA SER A 170 -0.14 8.32 -20.69
C SER A 170 -1.56 7.79 -20.82
N GLU A 171 -2.39 8.52 -21.56
CA GLU A 171 -3.76 8.09 -21.87
C GLU A 171 -3.74 6.83 -22.75
N GLU A 172 -4.52 5.81 -22.38
CA GLU A 172 -4.61 4.58 -23.15
C GLU A 172 -5.09 4.86 -24.59
N GLY A 173 -4.34 4.38 -25.57
CA GLY A 173 -4.65 4.58 -26.99
C GLY A 173 -4.19 5.92 -27.58
N SER A 174 -3.59 6.82 -26.79
CA SER A 174 -2.92 8.03 -27.29
C SER A 174 -1.72 7.71 -28.22
N GLU A 175 -1.21 8.72 -28.91
CA GLU A 175 0.01 8.58 -29.73
C GLU A 175 1.19 8.12 -28.88
N ALA A 176 1.44 8.76 -27.73
CA ALA A 176 2.51 8.39 -26.81
C ALA A 176 2.39 6.95 -26.28
N TRP A 177 1.17 6.52 -25.91
CA TRP A 177 0.91 5.15 -25.46
C TRP A 177 1.24 4.11 -26.54
N ASN A 178 0.78 4.36 -27.77
CA ASN A 178 1.02 3.44 -28.88
C ASN A 178 2.49 3.44 -29.30
N ASP A 179 3.15 4.61 -29.26
CA ASP A 179 4.56 4.76 -29.58
C ASP A 179 5.45 3.98 -28.61
N PHE A 180 5.23 4.14 -27.30
CA PHE A 180 5.95 3.37 -26.29
C PHE A 180 5.80 1.86 -26.50
N ARG A 181 4.57 1.37 -26.76
CA ARG A 181 4.34 -0.06 -26.99
C ARG A 181 5.00 -0.57 -28.26
N ALA A 182 5.03 0.24 -29.32
CA ALA A 182 5.69 -0.11 -30.58
C ALA A 182 7.23 -0.08 -30.47
N GLN A 183 7.77 0.84 -29.66
CA GLN A 183 9.20 1.11 -29.56
C GLN A 183 9.80 0.74 -28.20
N ARG A 184 9.12 -0.06 -27.38
CA ARG A 184 9.53 -0.38 -26.00
C ARG A 184 11.01 -0.76 -25.85
N GLU A 185 11.50 -1.60 -26.76
CA GLU A 185 12.90 -2.03 -26.77
C GLU A 185 13.87 -0.87 -27.00
N HIS A 186 13.50 0.11 -27.83
CA HIS A 186 14.30 1.31 -28.08
C HIS A 186 14.48 2.14 -26.79
N TYR A 187 13.39 2.40 -26.06
CA TYR A 187 13.42 3.11 -24.77
C TYR A 187 14.36 2.41 -23.77
N HIS A 188 14.26 1.09 -23.64
CA HIS A 188 15.16 0.33 -22.77
C HIS A 188 16.62 0.38 -23.23
N GLN A 189 16.87 0.26 -24.54
CA GLN A 189 18.22 0.29 -25.10
C GLN A 189 18.90 1.63 -24.91
N GLU A 190 18.17 2.73 -25.09
CA GLU A 190 18.72 4.07 -24.92
C GLU A 190 19.18 4.32 -23.47
N LEU A 191 18.39 3.86 -22.48
CA LEU A 191 18.77 3.98 -21.09
C LEU A 191 19.83 2.96 -20.64
N SER A 192 20.00 1.85 -21.38
CA SER A 192 20.96 0.80 -21.03
C SER A 192 22.42 1.29 -20.97
N ALA A 193 22.75 2.34 -21.73
CA ALA A 193 24.08 2.94 -21.75
C ALA A 193 24.45 3.63 -20.42
N TYR A 194 23.44 4.03 -19.64
CA TYR A 194 23.60 4.71 -18.35
C TYR A 194 23.50 3.75 -17.15
N GLY A 195 23.01 2.53 -17.38
CA GLY A 195 23.01 1.48 -16.37
C GLY A 195 24.42 0.92 -16.12
N SER A 196 24.77 0.62 -14.87
CA SER A 196 26.05 -0.01 -14.53
C SER A 196 25.92 -1.14 -13.51
N GLY A 197 26.49 -2.30 -13.84
CA GLY A 197 26.49 -3.47 -12.96
C GLY A 197 25.08 -3.91 -12.54
N ARG A 198 24.71 -3.65 -11.28
CA ARG A 198 23.39 -3.96 -10.70
C ARG A 198 22.39 -2.80 -10.75
N LYS A 199 22.79 -1.62 -11.25
CA LYS A 199 21.93 -0.44 -11.41
C LYS A 199 21.29 -0.46 -12.78
N TRP A 200 20.24 -1.25 -12.94
CA TRP A 200 19.48 -1.31 -14.19
C TRP A 200 18.44 -0.20 -14.21
N ILE A 201 18.14 0.33 -15.40
CA ILE A 201 17.09 1.33 -15.55
C ILE A 201 15.90 0.65 -16.21
N GLY A 202 14.86 0.44 -15.43
CA GLY A 202 13.57 -0.07 -15.89
C GLY A 202 12.77 1.03 -16.57
N VAL A 203 11.96 0.66 -17.55
CA VAL A 203 10.94 1.53 -18.15
C VAL A 203 9.64 0.76 -18.16
N GLN A 204 8.57 1.35 -17.61
CA GLN A 204 7.24 0.75 -17.57
C GLN A 204 6.19 1.77 -17.97
N GLU A 205 5.14 1.32 -18.66
CA GLU A 205 3.94 2.11 -18.88
C GLU A 205 3.05 2.10 -17.63
N PHE A 206 2.30 3.18 -17.45
CA PHE A 206 1.27 3.28 -16.42
C PHE A 206 0.07 4.04 -16.99
N PRO A 207 -1.15 3.46 -17.00
CA PRO A 207 -2.32 4.15 -17.53
C PRO A 207 -2.60 5.46 -16.77
N ALA A 208 -2.90 6.54 -17.50
CA ALA A 208 -3.35 7.81 -16.91
C ALA A 208 -4.54 7.63 -15.97
N SER A 209 -5.51 6.78 -16.33
CA SER A 209 -6.66 6.45 -15.48
C SER A 209 -6.28 5.84 -14.13
N SER A 210 -5.22 5.01 -14.10
CA SER A 210 -4.68 4.45 -12.85
C SER A 210 -3.91 5.51 -12.07
N TYR A 211 -3.16 6.37 -12.76
CA TYR A 211 -2.45 7.49 -12.14
C TYR A 211 -3.38 8.50 -11.46
N GLU A 212 -4.46 8.88 -12.14
CA GLU A 212 -5.48 9.82 -11.65
C GLU A 212 -6.17 9.33 -10.38
N SER A 213 -6.30 8.02 -10.20
CA SER A 213 -6.89 7.45 -8.98
C SER A 213 -6.10 7.82 -7.73
N PHE A 214 -4.81 8.15 -7.84
CA PHE A 214 -3.96 8.59 -6.74
C PHE A 214 -3.97 10.10 -6.48
N ASN A 215 -4.94 10.83 -7.03
CA ASN A 215 -5.08 12.28 -6.83
C ASN A 215 -3.75 13.05 -7.02
N PRO A 216 -3.06 12.89 -8.17
CA PRO A 216 -1.81 13.57 -8.42
C PRO A 216 -2.00 15.09 -8.42
N PRO A 217 -0.97 15.88 -8.03
CA PRO A 217 -0.97 17.33 -8.17
C PRO A 217 -1.38 17.79 -9.58
N GLN A 218 -2.11 18.90 -9.68
CA GLN A 218 -2.60 19.44 -10.96
C GLN A 218 -1.49 19.78 -11.95
N GLU A 219 -0.27 20.04 -11.48
CA GLU A 219 0.90 20.22 -12.33
C GLU A 219 1.24 18.98 -13.19
N TYR A 220 0.60 17.84 -12.92
CA TYR A 220 0.79 16.56 -13.60
C TYR A 220 -0.42 16.12 -14.43
N ASP A 221 -1.30 17.07 -14.79
CA ASP A 221 -2.54 16.80 -15.56
C ASP A 221 -2.33 16.70 -17.08
N THR A 222 -1.09 16.89 -17.55
CA THR A 222 -0.74 16.88 -18.97
C THR A 222 0.08 15.65 -19.30
N TYR A 223 -0.42 14.84 -20.24
CA TYR A 223 0.19 13.58 -20.66
C TYR A 223 0.92 13.70 -22.01
N PRO A 224 2.00 12.91 -22.24
CA PRO A 224 2.60 11.98 -21.28
C PRO A 224 3.41 12.70 -20.19
N VAL A 225 3.50 12.07 -19.01
CA VAL A 225 4.45 12.45 -17.96
C VAL A 225 5.35 11.27 -17.62
N TYR A 226 6.63 11.53 -17.40
CA TYR A 226 7.67 10.55 -17.13
C TYR A 226 8.13 10.74 -15.69
N LEU A 227 7.87 9.75 -14.84
CA LEU A 227 8.27 9.78 -13.44
C LEU A 227 9.51 8.92 -13.24
N ILE A 228 10.60 9.52 -12.78
CA ILE A 228 11.86 8.82 -12.54
C ILE A 228 11.94 8.48 -11.06
N TYR A 229 12.00 7.18 -10.76
CA TYR A 229 12.10 6.65 -9.41
C TYR A 229 13.46 6.02 -9.16
N SER A 230 13.98 6.23 -7.96
CA SER A 230 15.12 5.51 -7.38
C SER A 230 14.70 4.78 -6.11
N GLY A 231 15.61 4.04 -5.48
CA GLY A 231 15.35 3.41 -4.18
C GLY A 231 15.00 4.38 -3.04
N LEU A 232 15.14 5.69 -3.26
CA LEU A 232 14.74 6.75 -2.33
C LEU A 232 13.35 7.34 -2.62
N GLY A 233 12.66 6.90 -3.67
CA GLY A 233 11.38 7.46 -4.13
C GLY A 233 11.50 8.18 -5.48
N LEU A 234 10.52 9.04 -5.77
CA LEU A 234 10.53 9.90 -6.95
C LEU A 234 11.71 10.86 -6.88
N VAL A 235 12.53 10.92 -7.93
CA VAL A 235 13.74 11.76 -7.99
C VAL A 235 13.67 12.85 -9.03
N GLU A 236 12.91 12.66 -10.11
CA GLU A 236 12.72 13.66 -11.14
C GLU A 236 11.42 13.39 -11.92
N MET A 237 10.89 14.43 -12.54
CA MET A 237 9.77 14.35 -13.45
C MET A 237 10.07 15.08 -14.75
N GLU A 238 9.69 14.46 -15.86
CA GLU A 238 9.86 15.01 -17.19
C GLU A 238 8.55 14.96 -17.99
N THR A 239 8.39 15.85 -18.96
CA THR A 239 7.25 15.86 -19.90
C THR A 239 7.64 15.36 -21.29
N GLU A 240 8.94 15.21 -21.54
CA GLU A 240 9.50 14.75 -22.81
C GLU A 240 10.57 13.69 -22.55
N TRP A 241 10.67 12.71 -23.45
CA TRP A 241 11.65 11.63 -23.32
C TRP A 241 13.10 12.13 -23.33
N ASP A 242 13.39 13.18 -24.10
CA ASP A 242 14.74 13.78 -24.14
C ASP A 242 15.18 14.28 -22.75
N GLY A 243 14.24 14.78 -21.93
CA GLY A 243 14.52 15.15 -20.54
C GLY A 243 14.91 13.96 -19.68
N VAL A 244 14.23 12.81 -19.86
CA VAL A 244 14.58 11.57 -19.16
C VAL A 244 15.99 11.12 -19.51
N VAL A 245 16.35 11.18 -20.79
CA VAL A 245 17.69 10.82 -21.26
C VAL A 245 18.75 11.78 -20.70
N GLU A 246 18.46 13.09 -20.67
CA GLU A 246 19.36 14.10 -20.07
C GLU A 246 19.57 13.84 -18.57
N TYR A 247 18.50 13.58 -17.81
CA TYR A 247 18.60 13.25 -16.39
C TYR A 247 19.62 12.13 -16.15
N PHE A 248 19.51 11.01 -16.89
CA PHE A 248 20.45 9.90 -16.73
C PHE A 248 21.84 10.23 -17.24
N ARG A 249 21.99 11.07 -18.28
CA ARG A 249 23.29 11.52 -18.75
C ARG A 249 24.04 12.34 -17.70
N GLU A 250 23.33 13.18 -16.95
CA GLU A 250 23.92 14.04 -15.92
C GLU A 250 24.17 13.32 -14.59
N ASN A 251 23.42 12.26 -14.30
CA ASN A 251 23.40 11.61 -12.98
C ASN A 251 23.95 10.17 -12.94
N SER A 252 24.52 9.64 -14.04
CA SER A 252 25.05 8.26 -14.12
C SER A 252 26.57 8.14 -14.05
#